data_AF-A0A1L9X1X7-F1
#
_entry.id   AF-A0A1L9X1X7-F1
#
_cell.length_a   1.000
_cell.length_b   1.000
_cell.length_c   1.000
_cell.angle_alpha   90.00
_cell.angle_beta   90.00
_cell.angle_gamma   90.00
#
_symmetry.space_group_name_H-M   'P 1'
#
loop_
_entity.id
_entity.type
_entity.pdbx_description
1 polymer ?
#
loop_
_entity_poly.entity_id
_entity_poly.type
_entity_poly.pdbx_seq_one_letter_code
_entity_poly.pdbx_strand_id
1 'polypeptide(L)'
;MAFKEANIRSAFKASGLVPYDPSQVLDKLIYEDFDSRPSSQDSRSTISKTPVNTNQFKKQEARLEQLLSGVADTPMKSALDYVFKGAEMALNRAVLLEQEVRELRWANERLNTKKRRRNKQLTGLNGFTVDEAREAFQREYEKDKALQIEDQNQPRRRAPPRCSECGVQGHIRTRCPNRRTV
;
A
#
# COMPACT_ATOMS: atom_id res chain seq x y z
N MET A 1 -4.33 32.15 -67.87
CA MET A 1 -5.49 31.44 -68.47
C MET A 1 -6.38 30.91 -67.36
N ALA A 2 -7.47 31.61 -67.04
CA ALA A 2 -8.33 31.31 -65.89
C ALA A 2 -9.36 30.19 -66.15
N PHE A 3 -9.85 30.05 -67.38
CA PHE A 3 -10.91 29.12 -67.77
C PHE A 3 -10.37 27.82 -68.36
N LYS A 4 -9.60 27.06 -67.57
CA LYS A 4 -9.27 25.67 -67.90
C LYS A 4 -10.34 24.76 -67.33
N GLU A 5 -10.69 23.71 -68.07
CA GLU A 5 -11.72 22.74 -67.68
C GLU A 5 -11.49 22.17 -66.27
N ALA A 6 -10.25 21.86 -65.91
CA ALA A 6 -9.89 21.37 -64.58
C ALA A 6 -10.22 22.38 -63.46
N ASN A 7 -10.01 23.67 -63.71
CA ASN A 7 -10.31 24.72 -62.73
C ASN A 7 -11.81 24.90 -62.55
N ILE A 8 -12.58 24.81 -63.64
CA ILE A 8 -14.05 24.90 -63.62
C ILE A 8 -14.61 23.71 -62.82
N ARG A 9 -14.18 22.47 -63.13
CA ARG A 9 -14.61 21.27 -62.39
C ARG A 9 -14.26 21.34 -60.90
N SER A 10 -13.09 21.88 -60.56
CA SER A 10 -12.68 22.08 -59.16
C SER A 10 -13.58 23.08 -58.42
N ALA A 11 -13.90 24.22 -59.06
CA ALA A 11 -14.79 25.23 -58.48
C ALA A 11 -16.21 24.70 -58.25
N PHE A 12 -16.75 23.90 -59.17
CA PHE A 12 -18.08 23.28 -59.04
C PHE A 12 -18.12 22.24 -57.92
N LYS A 13 -17.04 21.48 -57.72
CA LYS A 13 -16.89 20.58 -56.56
C LYS A 13 -16.87 21.36 -55.25
N ALA A 14 -16.13 22.47 -55.19
CA ALA A 14 -16.03 23.31 -54.00
C ALA A 14 -17.36 24.00 -53.63
N SER A 15 -18.18 24.35 -54.62
CA SER A 15 -19.50 24.97 -54.41
C SER A 15 -20.64 23.97 -54.15
N GLY A 16 -20.36 22.65 -54.16
CA GLY A 16 -21.37 21.61 -53.91
C GLY A 16 -22.36 21.41 -55.06
N LEU A 17 -22.06 21.94 -56.26
CA LEU A 17 -22.87 21.75 -57.48
C LEU A 17 -22.64 20.38 -58.14
N VAL A 18 -21.62 19.65 -57.69
CA VAL A 18 -21.36 18.26 -58.08
C VAL A 18 -21.99 17.34 -57.03
N PRO A 19 -22.68 16.26 -57.43
CA PRO A 19 -23.23 15.28 -56.50
C PRO A 19 -22.19 14.80 -55.48
N TYR A 20 -22.62 14.66 -54.23
CA TYR A 20 -21.78 14.22 -53.12
C TYR A 20 -21.18 12.84 -53.42
N ASP A 21 -19.86 12.77 -53.42
CA ASP A 21 -19.09 11.53 -53.63
C ASP A 21 -18.42 11.12 -52.32
N PRO A 22 -18.99 10.14 -51.60
CA PRO A 22 -18.48 9.72 -50.29
C PRO A 22 -17.09 9.10 -50.37
N SER A 23 -16.71 8.50 -51.50
CA SER A 23 -15.43 7.81 -51.68
C SER A 23 -14.24 8.75 -51.50
N GLN A 24 -14.34 10.00 -51.94
CA GLN A 24 -13.27 11.01 -51.76
C GLN A 24 -13.03 11.38 -50.29
N VAL A 25 -14.05 11.25 -49.44
CA VAL A 25 -13.92 11.46 -47.99
C VAL A 25 -13.30 10.23 -47.34
N LEU A 26 -13.72 9.04 -47.77
CA LEU A 26 -13.19 7.77 -47.30
C LEU A 26 -11.71 7.58 -47.69
N ASP A 27 -11.29 7.99 -48.89
CA ASP A 27 -9.89 7.94 -49.32
C ASP A 27 -8.97 8.87 -48.52
N LYS A 28 -9.52 9.95 -47.95
CA LYS A 28 -8.79 10.89 -47.09
C LYS A 28 -8.81 10.48 -45.62
N LEU A 29 -9.71 9.58 -45.24
CA LEU A 29 -9.76 8.99 -43.91
C LEU A 29 -8.69 7.90 -43.89
N ILE A 30 -7.53 8.22 -43.31
CA ILE A 30 -6.56 7.20 -42.91
C ILE A 30 -7.21 6.40 -41.79
N TYR A 31 -7.91 5.32 -42.15
CA TYR A 31 -8.43 4.37 -41.20
C TYR A 31 -7.27 3.46 -40.80
N GLU A 32 -6.59 3.80 -39.70
CA GLU A 32 -5.82 2.78 -38.99
C GLU A 32 -6.84 1.78 -38.47
N ASP A 33 -6.84 0.60 -39.08
CA ASP A 33 -7.68 -0.52 -38.68
C ASP A 33 -7.25 -0.98 -37.29
N PHE A 34 -7.86 -0.39 -36.26
CA PHE A 34 -7.78 -0.89 -34.89
C PHE A 34 -8.66 -2.14 -34.72
N ASP A 35 -8.57 -3.11 -35.64
CA ASP A 35 -9.08 -4.47 -35.47
C ASP A 35 -8.18 -5.30 -34.54
N SER A 36 -7.83 -4.67 -33.42
CA SER A 36 -7.53 -5.33 -32.17
C SER A 36 -8.56 -4.83 -31.17
N ARG A 37 -9.78 -5.37 -31.26
CA ARG A 37 -10.71 -5.35 -30.13
C ARG A 37 -9.89 -5.76 -28.90
N PRO A 38 -9.62 -4.88 -27.92
CA PRO A 38 -9.00 -5.35 -26.70
C PRO A 38 -10.00 -6.34 -26.13
N SER A 39 -9.60 -7.60 -26.06
CA SER A 39 -10.34 -8.64 -25.37
C SER A 39 -10.90 -8.02 -24.11
N SER A 40 -12.21 -8.16 -23.91
CA SER A 40 -12.87 -7.78 -22.68
C SER A 40 -12.44 -8.74 -21.56
N GLN A 41 -11.13 -8.84 -21.31
CA GLN A 41 -10.61 -9.21 -20.03
C GLN A 41 -10.83 -8.00 -19.13
N ASP A 42 -11.66 -8.21 -18.12
CA ASP A 42 -11.84 -7.37 -16.94
C ASP A 42 -10.52 -7.16 -16.16
N SER A 43 -9.50 -6.63 -16.82
CA SER A 43 -8.22 -6.23 -16.22
C SER A 43 -8.25 -4.76 -15.77
N ARG A 44 -9.37 -4.04 -15.99
CA ARG A 44 -9.51 -2.62 -15.65
C ARG A 44 -9.60 -2.31 -14.15
N SER A 45 -9.46 -3.29 -13.25
CA SER A 45 -9.53 -3.01 -11.79
C SER A 45 -8.19 -2.92 -11.06
N THR A 46 -7.05 -3.17 -11.71
CA THR A 46 -5.74 -3.10 -11.02
C THR A 46 -5.16 -1.70 -10.89
N ILE A 47 -5.67 -0.71 -11.63
CA ILE A 47 -5.20 0.69 -11.61
C ILE A 47 -5.87 1.49 -10.47
N SER A 48 -6.99 1.02 -9.92
CA SER A 48 -7.80 1.81 -8.98
C SER A 48 -7.37 1.72 -7.51
N LYS A 49 -6.48 0.80 -7.13
CA LYS A 49 -6.08 0.64 -5.73
C LYS A 49 -4.81 1.44 -5.45
N THR A 50 -4.90 2.34 -4.47
CA THR A 50 -3.75 3.05 -3.91
C THR A 50 -2.71 2.02 -3.46
N PRO A 51 -1.47 2.08 -3.97
CA PRO A 51 -0.43 1.13 -3.60
C PRO A 51 -0.12 1.27 -2.10
N VAL A 52 -0.11 0.14 -1.40
CA VAL A 52 0.08 0.08 0.06
C VAL A 52 1.57 0.00 0.44
N ASN A 53 2.42 -0.39 -0.49
CA ASN A 53 3.85 -0.56 -0.29
C ASN A 53 4.62 -0.02 -1.50
N THR A 54 5.84 0.46 -1.28
CA THR A 54 6.77 0.94 -2.30
C THR A 54 6.96 -0.07 -3.43
N ASN A 55 7.02 -1.37 -3.13
CA ASN A 55 7.10 -2.43 -4.14
C ASN A 55 5.87 -2.49 -5.07
N GLN A 56 4.66 -2.25 -4.55
CA GLN A 56 3.45 -2.20 -5.38
C GLN A 56 3.44 -0.94 -6.25
N PHE A 57 3.86 0.18 -5.68
CA PHE A 57 3.99 1.45 -6.39
C PHE A 57 4.99 1.34 -7.55
N LYS A 58 6.20 0.80 -7.31
CA LYS A 58 7.21 0.60 -8.37
C LYS A 58 6.73 -0.31 -9.50
N LYS A 59 5.95 -1.35 -9.20
CA LYS A 59 5.32 -2.19 -10.24
C LYS A 59 4.31 -1.41 -11.08
N GLN A 60 3.55 -0.50 -10.47
CA GLN A 60 2.58 0.33 -11.19
C GLN A 60 3.28 1.40 -12.03
N GLU A 61 4.33 2.04 -11.48
CA GLU A 61 5.19 3.00 -12.18
C GLU A 61 5.79 2.34 -13.44
N ALA A 62 6.48 1.21 -13.30
CA ALA A 62 7.09 0.50 -14.42
C ALA A 62 6.07 0.07 -15.50
N ARG A 63 4.87 -0.33 -15.08
CA ARG A 63 3.79 -0.67 -16.02
C ARG A 63 3.32 0.56 -16.82
N LEU A 64 3.23 1.72 -16.17
CA LEU A 64 2.84 2.96 -16.82
C LEU A 64 3.95 3.49 -17.74
N GLU A 65 5.22 3.39 -17.33
CA GLU A 65 6.37 3.68 -18.19
C GLU A 65 6.39 2.80 -19.46
N GLN A 66 6.10 1.50 -19.31
CA GLN A 66 6.01 0.58 -20.45
C GLN A 66 4.89 0.97 -21.43
N LEU A 67 3.76 1.47 -20.92
CA LEU A 67 2.67 1.95 -21.77
C LEU A 67 3.03 3.27 -22.47
N LEU A 68 3.87 4.09 -21.85
CA LEU A 68 4.29 5.39 -22.35
C LEU A 68 5.56 5.34 -23.22
N SER A 69 6.20 4.17 -23.36
CA SER A 69 7.48 4.04 -24.06
C SER A 69 7.42 4.37 -25.56
N GLY A 70 6.25 4.19 -26.20
CA GLY A 70 6.01 4.55 -27.60
C GLY A 70 5.51 5.97 -27.83
N VAL A 71 5.26 6.73 -26.75
CA VAL A 71 4.74 8.10 -26.84
C VAL A 71 5.92 9.06 -26.95
N ALA A 72 5.85 9.99 -27.92
CA ALA A 72 6.81 11.07 -28.06
C ALA A 72 6.96 11.86 -26.75
N ASP A 73 8.13 12.46 -26.53
CA ASP A 73 8.38 13.25 -25.33
C ASP A 73 7.51 14.51 -25.34
N THR A 74 6.40 14.41 -24.61
CA THR A 74 5.43 15.50 -24.43
C THR A 74 5.58 16.10 -23.04
N PRO A 75 5.19 17.37 -22.84
CA PRO A 75 5.14 17.99 -21.51
C PRO A 75 4.33 17.16 -20.50
N MET A 76 3.32 16.42 -20.98
CA MET A 76 2.49 15.55 -20.15
C MET A 76 3.26 14.33 -19.61
N LYS A 77 4.15 13.73 -20.41
CA LYS A 77 5.02 12.64 -19.96
C LYS A 77 5.95 13.10 -18.84
N SER A 78 6.57 14.28 -19.00
CA SER A 78 7.41 14.88 -17.97
C SER A 78 6.62 15.22 -16.69
N ALA A 79 5.39 15.74 -16.82
CA ALA A 79 4.53 15.99 -15.66
C ALA A 79 4.21 14.70 -14.88
N LEU A 80 3.98 13.58 -15.57
CA LEU A 80 3.77 12.28 -14.94
C LEU A 80 4.99 11.83 -14.14
N ASP A 81 6.22 12.03 -14.64
CA ASP A 81 7.44 11.69 -13.90
C ASP A 81 7.54 12.45 -12.57
N TYR A 82 7.17 13.74 -12.56
CA TYR A 82 7.12 14.53 -11.33
C TYR A 82 6.05 14.02 -10.36
N VAL A 83 4.89 13.60 -10.87
CA VAL A 83 3.83 12.99 -10.05
C VAL A 83 4.32 11.69 -9.43
N PHE A 84 4.99 10.81 -10.19
CA PHE A 84 5.53 9.57 -9.65
C PHE A 84 6.57 9.82 -8.56
N LYS A 85 7.52 10.73 -8.79
CA LYS A 85 8.51 11.12 -7.77
C LYS A 85 7.84 11.67 -6.51
N GLY A 86 6.84 12.53 -6.67
CA GLY A 86 6.07 13.08 -5.54
C GLY A 86 5.35 12.00 -4.74
N ALA A 87 4.71 11.05 -5.44
CA ALA A 87 4.02 9.93 -4.82
C ALA A 87 4.98 8.97 -4.10
N GLU A 88 6.15 8.68 -4.69
CA GLU A 88 7.20 7.89 -4.05
C GLU A 88 7.69 8.55 -2.76
N MET A 89 7.97 9.86 -2.80
CA MET A 89 8.36 10.61 -1.61
C MET A 89 7.29 10.59 -0.52
N ALA A 90 6.01 10.70 -0.90
CA ALA A 90 4.90 10.65 0.04
C ALA A 90 4.76 9.26 0.70
N LEU A 91 4.89 8.18 -0.08
CA LEU A 91 4.87 6.81 0.44
C LEU A 91 6.03 6.55 1.40
N ASN A 92 7.25 6.96 1.04
CA ASN A 92 8.42 6.80 1.91
C ASN A 92 8.26 7.58 3.22
N ARG A 93 7.74 8.81 3.15
CA ARG A 93 7.42 9.61 4.35
C ARG A 93 6.36 8.96 5.22
N ALA A 94 5.31 8.39 4.62
CA ALA A 94 4.26 7.71 5.36
C ALA A 94 4.81 6.53 6.17
N VAL A 95 5.71 5.72 5.58
CA VAL A 95 6.37 4.61 6.28
C VAL A 95 7.18 5.09 7.48
N LEU A 96 7.96 6.16 7.33
CA LEU A 96 8.74 6.73 8.44
C LEU A 96 7.83 7.30 9.54
N LEU A 97 6.75 7.99 9.15
CA LEU A 97 5.77 8.54 10.10
C LEU A 97 5.05 7.43 10.87
N GLU A 98 4.68 6.33 10.21
CA GLU A 98 4.06 5.18 10.89
C GLU A 98 5.00 4.57 11.94
N GLN A 99 6.31 4.51 11.64
CA GLN A 99 7.31 4.06 12.60
C GLN A 99 7.41 5.04 13.77
N GLU A 100 7.55 6.34 13.51
CA GLU A 100 7.66 7.36 14.56
C GLU A 100 6.41 7.39 15.45
N VAL A 101 5.21 7.32 14.86
CA VAL A 101 3.94 7.23 15.60
C VAL A 101 3.90 5.99 16.50
N ARG A 102 4.42 4.86 16.03
CA ARG A 102 4.49 3.63 16.83
C ARG A 102 5.44 3.79 18.02
N GLU A 103 6.63 4.34 17.77
CA GLU A 103 7.64 4.59 18.80
C GLU A 103 7.12 5.58 19.85
N LEU A 104 6.51 6.68 19.42
CA LEU A 104 5.88 7.67 20.30
C LEU A 104 4.77 7.06 21.13
N ARG A 105 3.88 6.25 20.53
CA ARG A 105 2.81 5.56 21.26
C ARG A 105 3.37 4.60 22.30
N TRP A 106 4.40 3.83 21.96
CA TRP A 106 5.05 2.92 22.90
C TRP A 106 5.72 3.66 24.05
N ALA A 107 6.44 4.75 23.77
CA ALA A 107 7.07 5.59 24.79
C ALA A 107 6.02 6.23 25.71
N ASN A 108 4.92 6.71 25.13
CA ASN A 108 3.82 7.32 25.90
C ASN A 108 3.12 6.30 26.79
N GLU A 109 2.82 5.10 26.27
CA GLU A 109 2.28 3.99 27.05
C GLU A 109 3.21 3.63 28.22
N ARG A 110 4.52 3.58 27.98
CA ARG A 110 5.53 3.33 29.02
C ARG A 110 5.56 4.41 30.10
N LEU A 111 5.43 5.68 29.72
CA LEU A 111 5.35 6.78 30.68
C LEU A 111 4.03 6.77 31.46
N ASN A 112 2.92 6.50 30.79
CA ASN A 112 1.59 6.40 31.42
C ASN A 112 1.52 5.24 32.39
N THR A 113 2.05 4.07 32.04
CA THR A 113 2.14 2.91 32.94
C THR A 113 3.01 3.24 34.16
N LYS A 114 4.17 3.89 33.97
CA LYS A 114 5.01 4.36 35.10
C LYS A 114 4.26 5.36 36.00
N LYS A 115 3.54 6.32 35.42
CA LYS A 115 2.74 7.31 36.16
C LYS A 115 1.59 6.65 36.91
N ARG A 116 0.88 5.70 36.30
CA ARG A 116 -0.18 4.90 36.94
C ARG A 116 0.35 4.11 38.13
N ARG A 117 1.53 3.49 38.00
CA ARG A 117 2.20 2.79 39.11
C ARG A 117 2.56 3.74 40.25
N ARG A 118 3.21 4.87 39.95
CA ARG A 118 3.59 5.87 40.95
C ARG A 118 2.37 6.45 41.69
N ASN A 119 1.29 6.70 40.96
CA ASN A 119 0.06 7.28 41.50
C ASN A 119 -0.96 6.20 41.90
N LYS A 120 -0.55 4.92 42.04
CA LYS A 120 -1.44 3.84 42.45
C LYS A 120 -1.92 4.14 43.87
N GLN A 121 -3.21 4.37 44.03
CA GLN A 121 -3.86 4.52 45.34
C GLN A 121 -4.47 3.18 45.74
N LEU A 122 -4.26 2.76 46.98
CA LEU A 122 -4.96 1.63 47.56
C LEU A 122 -6.38 2.06 47.96
N THR A 123 -7.38 1.39 47.41
CA THR A 123 -8.78 1.57 47.79
C THR A 123 -9.07 0.86 49.11
N GLY A 124 -9.95 1.43 49.95
CA GLY A 124 -10.37 0.78 51.20
C GLY A 124 -9.47 1.07 52.41
N LEU A 125 -8.60 2.08 52.34
CA LEU A 125 -7.80 2.56 53.48
C LEU A 125 -8.61 3.38 54.51
N ASN A 126 -9.93 3.49 54.35
CA ASN A 126 -10.77 4.21 55.31
C ASN A 126 -10.79 3.45 56.65
N GLY A 127 -10.45 4.13 57.74
CA GLY A 127 -10.37 3.54 59.08
C GLY A 127 -8.99 3.00 59.46
N PHE A 128 -8.00 3.03 58.56
CA PHE A 128 -6.62 2.69 58.89
C PHE A 128 -5.95 3.83 59.66
N THR A 129 -5.13 3.47 60.63
CA THR A 129 -4.14 4.40 61.21
C THR A 129 -3.00 4.63 60.21
N VAL A 130 -2.20 5.69 60.42
CA VAL A 130 -1.11 6.07 59.50
C VAL A 130 -0.10 4.93 59.31
N ASP A 131 0.20 4.17 60.36
CA ASP A 131 1.18 3.09 60.33
C ASP A 131 0.64 1.85 59.60
N GLU A 132 -0.62 1.46 59.86
CA GLU A 132 -1.27 0.36 59.15
C GLU A 132 -1.38 0.65 57.65
N ALA A 133 -1.66 1.90 57.28
CA ALA A 133 -1.68 2.31 55.88
C ALA A 133 -0.28 2.17 55.23
N ARG A 134 0.79 2.61 55.92
CA ARG A 134 2.17 2.45 55.43
C ARG A 134 2.54 0.99 55.22
N GLU A 135 2.21 0.11 56.16
CA GLU A 135 2.46 -1.32 56.03
C GLU A 135 1.69 -1.93 54.84
N ALA A 136 0.44 -1.52 54.62
CA ALA A 136 -0.35 -1.99 53.48
C ALA A 136 0.31 -1.60 52.14
N PHE A 137 0.79 -0.36 52.02
CA PHE A 137 1.56 0.08 50.84
C PHE A 137 2.85 -0.72 50.65
N GLN A 138 3.59 -1.00 51.73
CA GLN A 138 4.84 -1.75 51.68
C GLN A 138 4.61 -3.19 51.21
N ARG A 139 3.60 -3.88 51.74
CA ARG A 139 3.24 -5.25 51.34
C ARG A 139 2.81 -5.33 49.88
N GLU A 140 2.02 -4.36 49.40
CA GLU A 140 1.59 -4.26 48.01
C GLU A 140 2.79 -4.06 47.07
N TYR A 141 3.73 -3.19 47.45
CA TYR A 141 4.96 -2.92 46.70
C TYR A 141 5.86 -4.15 46.60
N GLU A 142 6.03 -4.89 47.70
CA GLU A 142 6.82 -6.13 47.74
C GLU A 142 6.20 -7.23 46.86
N LYS A 143 4.87 -7.38 46.86
CA LYS A 143 4.16 -8.28 45.94
C LYS A 143 4.37 -7.90 44.47
N ASP A 144 4.20 -6.62 44.12
CA ASP A 144 4.41 -6.13 42.75
C ASP A 144 5.88 -6.32 42.30
N LYS A 145 6.84 -6.17 43.21
CA LYS A 145 8.27 -6.41 42.95
C LYS A 145 8.56 -7.90 42.73
N ALA A 146 7.97 -8.79 43.53
CA ALA A 146 8.13 -10.23 43.37
C ALA A 146 7.58 -10.73 42.02
N LEU A 147 6.40 -10.25 41.61
CA LEU A 147 5.81 -10.57 40.30
C LEU A 147 6.68 -10.12 39.12
N GLN A 148 7.36 -8.97 39.24
CA GLN A 148 8.28 -8.50 38.21
C GLN A 148 9.55 -9.35 38.09
N ILE A 149 10.06 -9.86 39.21
CA ILE A 149 11.23 -10.73 39.23
C ILE A 149 10.87 -12.09 38.62
N GLU A 150 9.70 -12.64 38.95
CA GLU A 150 9.17 -13.87 38.34
C GLU A 150 9.03 -13.77 36.81
N ASP A 151 8.47 -12.67 36.29
CA ASP A 151 8.34 -12.45 34.84
C ASP A 151 9.71 -12.33 34.13
N GLN A 152 10.71 -11.76 34.79
CA GLN A 152 12.08 -11.66 34.26
C GLN A 152 12.87 -12.97 34.36
N ASN A 153 12.63 -13.78 35.40
CA ASN A 153 13.30 -15.06 35.62
C ASN A 153 12.62 -16.23 34.89
N GLN A 154 11.43 -16.03 34.33
CA GLN A 154 10.83 -17.07 33.49
C GLN A 154 11.66 -17.27 32.22
N PRO A 155 12.23 -18.46 32.00
CA PRO A 155 12.91 -18.75 30.75
C PRO A 155 11.89 -18.58 29.63
N ARG A 156 12.22 -17.76 28.61
CA ARG A 156 11.39 -17.57 27.42
C ARG A 156 11.04 -18.94 26.84
N ARG A 157 9.84 -19.43 27.14
CA ARG A 157 9.36 -20.73 26.64
C ARG A 157 9.18 -20.56 25.14
N ARG A 158 10.09 -21.14 24.35
CA ARG A 158 9.90 -21.21 22.90
C ARG A 158 8.59 -21.94 22.66
N ALA A 159 7.75 -21.37 21.80
CA ALA A 159 6.54 -22.03 21.37
C ALA A 159 6.90 -23.45 20.88
N PRO A 160 6.10 -24.48 21.20
CA PRO A 160 6.34 -25.84 20.73
C PRO A 160 6.55 -25.84 19.20
N PRO A 161 7.53 -26.59 18.67
CA PRO A 161 7.80 -26.59 17.24
C PRO A 161 6.56 -26.99 16.45
N ARG A 162 6.22 -26.22 15.43
CA ARG A 162 5.12 -26.51 14.51
C ARG A 162 5.69 -27.01 13.18
N CYS A 163 5.20 -28.15 12.71
CA CYS A 163 5.64 -28.71 11.45
C CYS A 163 5.14 -27.85 10.28
N SER A 164 6.03 -27.45 9.38
CA SER A 164 5.68 -26.65 8.20
C SER A 164 5.02 -27.46 7.08
N GLU A 165 5.10 -28.79 7.11
CA GLU A 165 4.46 -29.68 6.13
C GLU A 165 3.03 -30.07 6.53
N CYS A 166 2.82 -30.50 7.78
CA CYS A 166 1.51 -30.97 8.25
C CYS A 166 0.79 -30.00 9.20
N GLY A 167 1.44 -28.90 9.62
CA GLY A 167 0.84 -27.88 10.49
C GLY A 167 0.63 -28.30 11.94
N VAL A 168 1.01 -29.52 12.33
CA VAL A 168 0.84 -30.06 13.69
C VAL A 168 1.95 -29.57 14.62
N GLN A 169 1.61 -29.25 15.87
CA GLN A 169 2.55 -28.87 16.93
C GLN A 169 3.21 -30.09 17.58
N GLY A 170 4.46 -29.98 18.02
CA GLY A 170 5.21 -31.02 18.71
C GLY A 170 6.38 -31.63 17.92
N HIS A 171 6.51 -31.30 16.63
CA HIS A 171 7.64 -31.74 15.80
C HIS A 171 7.98 -30.75 14.69
N ILE A 172 9.18 -30.88 14.14
CA ILE A 172 9.66 -30.09 12.99
C ILE A 172 9.56 -30.90 11.70
N ARG A 173 9.65 -30.24 10.54
CA ARG A 173 9.52 -30.87 9.20
C ARG A 173 10.37 -32.13 9.03
N THR A 174 11.59 -32.16 9.57
CA THR A 174 12.50 -33.31 9.45
C THR A 174 12.06 -34.54 10.23
N ARG A 175 11.16 -34.39 11.21
CA ARG A 175 10.56 -35.47 12.00
C ARG A 175 9.05 -35.62 11.70
N CYS A 176 8.60 -35.13 10.54
CA CYS A 176 7.21 -35.22 10.14
C CYS A 176 6.85 -36.68 9.77
N PRO A 177 5.81 -37.27 10.38
CA PRO A 177 5.35 -38.61 10.01
C PRO A 177 4.72 -38.63 8.61
N ASN A 178 4.20 -37.49 8.13
CA ASN A 178 3.63 -37.33 6.79
C ASN A 178 4.60 -36.64 5.83
N ARG A 179 5.92 -36.84 6.00
CA ARG A 179 6.93 -36.18 5.19
C ARG A 179 6.77 -36.59 3.73
N ARG A 180 6.46 -35.65 2.85
CA ARG A 180 6.48 -35.89 1.39
C ARG A 180 7.94 -35.98 0.96
N THR A 181 8.42 -37.20 0.71
CA THR A 181 9.69 -37.42 0.02
C THR A 181 9.49 -37.06 -1.45
N VAL A 182 9.93 -35.86 -1.82
CA VAL A 182 10.18 -35.48 -3.21
C VAL A 182 11.68 -35.41 -3.38
#